data_AF-A0A822FCU3-F1
#
_entry.id   AF-A0A822FCU3-F1
#
_cell.length_a   1.000
_cell.length_b   1.000
_cell.length_c   1.000
_cell.angle_alpha   90.00
_cell.angle_beta   90.00
_cell.angle_gamma   90.00
#
_symmetry.space_group_name_H-M   'P 1'
#
loop_
_entity.id
_entity.type
_entity.pdbx_description
1 polymer ?
#
loop_
_entity_poly.entity_id
_entity_poly.type
_entity_poly.pdbx_seq_one_letter_code
_entity_poly.pdbx_strand_id
1 'polypeptide(L)' 'MRYPNSILIVEDAENIIRDRTQDTFAPNQAVANLLNLSDGLLGDAMHQQIICTFNCDVRSIDAALLRDGRLVIEH' A
#
# COMPACT_ATOMS: atom_id res chain seq x y z
N MET A 1 -20.16 -0.52 -7.73
CA MET A 1 -18.75 -0.41 -8.20
C MET A 1 -18.68 -1.03 -9.59
N ARG A 2 -18.01 -0.38 -10.55
CA ARG A 2 -18.04 -0.79 -11.98
C ARG A 2 -17.13 -1.98 -12.29
N TYR A 3 -16.19 -2.30 -11.39
CA TYR A 3 -15.18 -3.36 -11.55
C TYR A 3 -15.03 -4.17 -10.25
N PRO A 4 -16.01 -5.00 -9.88
CA PRO A 4 -15.87 -5.90 -8.74
C PRO A 4 -14.78 -6.95 -9.01
N ASN A 5 -14.06 -7.37 -7.97
CA ASN A 5 -13.01 -8.40 -8.03
C ASN A 5 -11.85 -8.09 -8.99
N SER A 6 -11.58 -6.81 -9.25
CA SER A 6 -10.39 -6.43 -10.01
C SER A 6 -9.14 -6.50 -9.14
N ILE A 7 -7.96 -6.48 -9.77
CA ILE A 7 -6.67 -6.34 -9.10
C ILE A 7 -6.08 -4.99 -9.50
N LEU A 8 -5.62 -4.21 -8.52
CA LEU A 8 -4.87 -2.99 -8.77
C LEU A 8 -3.38 -3.33 -8.74
N ILE A 9 -2.69 -3.10 -9.86
CA ILE A 9 -1.24 -3.28 -9.95
C ILE A 9 -0.59 -1.90 -9.99
N VAL A 10 0.36 -1.64 -9.09
CA VAL A 10 1.20 -0.44 -9.09
C VAL A 10 2.64 -0.85 -9.30
N GLU A 11 3.18 -0.51 -10.46
CA GLU A 11 4.59 -0.76 -10.78
C GLU A 11 5.48 0.38 -10.27
N ASP A 12 6.74 0.06 -9.91
CA ASP A 12 7.73 1.05 -9.42
C ASP A 12 7.16 1.88 -8.25
N ALA A 13 6.60 1.16 -7.28
CA ALA A 13 5.79 1.68 -6.18
C ALA A 13 6.61 2.28 -5.02
N GLU A 14 7.93 2.37 -5.14
CA GLU A 14 8.87 2.83 -4.11
C GLU A 14 8.39 4.14 -3.48
N ASN A 15 7.97 5.10 -4.29
CA ASN A 15 7.54 6.42 -3.82
C ASN A 15 6.19 6.41 -3.08
N ILE A 16 5.38 5.35 -3.24
CA ILE A 16 4.06 5.26 -2.61
C ILE A 16 4.03 4.34 -1.38
N ILE A 17 4.97 3.40 -1.26
CA ILE A 17 5.05 2.46 -0.14
C ILE A 17 6.08 2.87 0.92
N ARG A 18 6.95 3.84 0.62
CA ARG A 18 8.05 4.26 1.51
C ARG A 18 7.56 4.80 2.86
N ASP A 19 8.35 4.55 3.89
CA ASP A 19 8.14 5.03 5.26
C ASP A 19 7.88 6.53 5.31
N ARG A 20 6.68 6.92 5.77
CA ARG A 20 6.25 8.31 5.87
C ARG A 20 7.04 9.14 6.89
N THR A 21 7.78 8.50 7.78
CA THR A 21 8.54 9.16 8.85
C THR A 21 9.94 9.60 8.42
N GLN A 22 10.43 9.09 7.28
CA GLN A 22 11.76 9.43 6.77
C GLN A 22 11.82 10.82 6.11
N ASP A 23 10.69 11.34 5.62
CA ASP A 23 10.61 12.69 5.07
C ASP A 23 10.10 13.69 6.12
N THR A 24 11.03 14.41 6.74
CA THR A 24 10.75 15.40 7.79
C THR A 24 10.02 16.65 7.28
N PHE A 25 10.00 16.89 5.97
CA PHE A 25 9.39 18.07 5.35
C PHE A 25 7.95 17.85 4.85
N ALA A 26 7.54 16.61 4.57
CA ALA A 26 6.16 16.31 4.17
C ALA A 26 5.84 14.82 4.40
N PRO A 27 4.79 14.49 5.18
CA PRO A 27 4.35 13.10 5.30
C PRO A 27 3.88 12.58 3.94
N ASN A 28 4.30 11.37 3.60
CA ASN A 28 3.93 10.72 2.34
C ASN A 28 2.41 10.47 2.29
N GLN A 29 1.67 11.32 1.57
CA GLN A 29 0.21 11.17 1.42
C GLN A 29 -0.16 9.93 0.60
N ALA A 30 0.72 9.47 -0.30
CA ALA A 30 0.44 8.31 -1.13
C ALA A 30 0.33 7.03 -0.29
N VAL A 31 1.19 6.84 0.72
CA VAL A 31 1.10 5.68 1.61
C VAL A 31 -0.17 5.71 2.45
N ALA A 32 -0.60 6.89 2.90
CA ALA A 32 -1.87 7.03 3.63
C ALA A 32 -3.08 6.64 2.76
N ASN A 33 -3.08 7.05 1.50
CA ASN A 33 -4.12 6.66 0.55
C ASN A 33 -4.11 5.14 0.29
N LEU A 34 -2.94 4.55 0.12
CA LEU A 34 -2.80 3.09 -0.05
C LEU A 34 -3.32 2.33 1.18
N LEU A 35 -3.05 2.84 2.38
CA LEU A 35 -3.53 2.25 3.64
C LEU A 35 -5.05 2.34 3.79
N ASN A 36 -5.66 3.43 3.33
CA ASN A 36 -7.12 3.61 3.36
C ASN A 36 -7.83 2.76 2.30
N LEU A 37 -7.14 2.43 1.20
CA LEU A 37 -7.67 1.54 0.17
C LEU A 37 -7.53 0.06 0.55
N SER A 38 -6.52 -0.29 1.34
CA SER A 38 -6.21 -1.68 1.73
C SER A 38 -6.83 -2.14 3.05
N ASP A 39 -7.34 -1.24 3.89
CA ASP A 39 -7.85 -1.59 5.23
C ASP A 39 -9.10 -0.76 5.59
N GLY A 40 -9.84 -1.24 6.58
CA GLY A 40 -11.05 -0.62 7.11
C GLY A 40 -12.24 -0.66 6.15
N LEU A 41 -13.22 0.22 6.40
CA LEU A 41 -14.53 0.21 5.73
C LEU A 41 -14.44 0.22 4.19
N LEU A 42 -13.44 0.90 3.62
CA LEU A 42 -13.24 0.94 2.16
C LEU A 42 -12.61 -0.36 1.63
N GLY A 43 -11.56 -0.87 2.28
CA GLY A 43 -10.97 -2.16 1.93
C GLY A 43 -11.98 -3.30 2.04
N ASP A 44 -12.74 -3.31 3.13
CA ASP A 44 -13.81 -4.28 3.40
C ASP A 44 -14.95 -4.21 2.37
N ALA A 45 -15.32 -3.01 1.93
CA ALA A 45 -16.39 -2.82 0.94
C ALA A 45 -15.93 -3.11 -0.50
N MET A 46 -14.64 -2.91 -0.81
CA MET A 46 -14.09 -3.05 -2.15
C MET A 46 -13.58 -4.46 -2.46
N HIS A 47 -13.17 -5.24 -1.44
CA HIS A 47 -12.51 -6.55 -1.59
C HIS A 47 -11.40 -6.55 -2.68
N GLN A 48 -10.70 -5.44 -2.81
CA GLN A 48 -9.77 -5.20 -3.92
C GLN A 48 -8.38 -5.70 -3.55
N GLN A 49 -7.82 -6.60 -4.36
CA GLN A 49 -6.41 -7.00 -4.21
C GLN A 49 -5.50 -5.92 -4.82
N ILE A 50 -4.44 -5.56 -4.08
CA ILE A 50 -3.43 -4.60 -4.53
C ILE A 50 -2.08 -5.33 -4.60
N ILE A 51 -1.39 -5.20 -5.73
CA ILE A 51 -0.05 -5.72 -5.97
C ILE A 51 0.87 -4.55 -6.29
N CYS A 52 2.00 -4.46 -5.60
CA CYS A 52 3.00 -3.43 -5.83
C CYS A 52 4.32 -4.09 -6.20
N THR A 53 4.98 -3.61 -7.26
CA THR A 53 6.38 -3.97 -7.56
C THR A 53 7.30 -2.84 -7.10
N PHE A 54 8.48 -3.18 -6.61
CA PHE A 54 9.46 -2.22 -6.12
C PHE A 54 10.86 -2.84 -6.13
N ASN A 55 11.88 -2.00 -6.24
CA ASN A 55 13.30 -2.34 -6.24
C ASN A 55 14.02 -1.78 -5.00
N CYS A 56 13.28 -1.45 -3.95
CA CYS A 56 13.83 -1.00 -2.67
C CYS A 56 13.89 -2.14 -1.63
N ASP A 57 14.70 -1.94 -0.60
CA ASP A 57 14.75 -2.85 0.54
C ASP A 57 13.43 -2.80 1.32
N VAL A 58 12.89 -3.95 1.75
CA VAL A 58 11.65 -4.03 2.54
C VAL A 58 11.70 -3.16 3.79
N ARG A 59 12.89 -2.95 4.38
CA ARG A 59 13.10 -2.05 5.54
C ARG A 59 12.81 -0.58 5.24
N SER A 60 12.71 -0.20 3.97
CA SER A 60 12.34 1.16 3.53
C SER A 60 10.82 1.36 3.38
N ILE A 61 10.04 0.29 3.45
CA ILE A 61 8.58 0.31 3.36
C ILE A 61 7.97 0.76 4.69
N ASP A 62 6.88 1.53 4.62
CA ASP A 62 6.12 1.95 5.79
C ASP A 62 5.63 0.74 6.58
N ALA A 63 6.02 0.67 7.86
CA ALA A 63 5.73 -0.48 8.71
C ALA A 63 4.22 -0.77 8.87
N ALA A 64 3.34 0.20 8.61
CA ALA A 64 1.89 -0.06 8.63
C ALA A 64 1.46 -0.97 7.48
N LEU A 65 2.10 -0.93 6.32
CA LEU A 65 1.81 -1.82 5.19
C LEU A 65 2.23 -3.26 5.46
N LEU A 66 3.27 -3.46 6.28
CA LEU A 66 3.84 -4.78 6.61
C LEU A 66 3.04 -5.54 7.69
N ARG A 67 1.96 -4.98 8.22
CA ARG A 67 1.14 -5.62 9.26
C ARG A 67 0.32 -6.78 8.69
N ASP A 68 0.09 -7.78 9.52
CA ASP A 68 -0.85 -8.87 9.24
C ASP A 68 -2.20 -8.31 8.81
N GLY A 69 -2.74 -8.84 7.71
CA GLY A 69 -3.98 -8.37 7.08
C GLY A 69 -3.80 -7.28 6.02
N ARG A 70 -2.62 -6.64 5.92
CA ARG A 70 -2.28 -5.70 4.84
C ARG A 70 -1.27 -6.31 3.86
N LEU A 71 -0.15 -6.81 4.37
CA LEU A 71 0.78 -7.62 3.57
C LEU A 71 0.38 -9.08 3.71
N VAL A 72 -0.10 -9.66 2.61
CA VAL A 72 -0.52 -11.08 2.57
C VAL A 72 0.61 -11.97 2.03
N ILE A 73 1.46 -11.44 1.15
CA ILE A 73 2.57 -12.16 0.52
C ILE A 73 3.63 -11.18 0.01
N GLU A 74 4.91 -11.56 0.12
CA GLU A 74 6.05 -10.90 -0.53
C GLU A 74 6.82 -11.93 -1.37
N HIS A 75 7.42 -11.49 -2.48
CA HIS A 75 8.23 -12.33 -3.38
C HIS A 75 9.46 -11.57 -3.89
#